data_AF-A0A822ZP04-F1
#
_entry.id   AF-A0A822ZP04-F1
#
_cell.length_a   1.000
_cell.length_b   1.000
_cell.length_c   1.000
_cell.angle_alpha   90.00
_cell.angle_beta   90.00
_cell.angle_gamma   90.00
#
_symmetry.space_group_name_H-M   'P 1'
#
loop_
_entity.id
_entity.type
_entity.pdbx_description
1 polymer ?
#
loop_
_entity_poly.entity_id
_entity_poly.type
_entity_poly.pdbx_seq_one_letter_code
_entity_poly.pdbx_strand_id
1 'polypeptide(L)'
;MDAHILVGLSDEDGWSLFKRHALSANNVNYNPYLEAIGKDIVKKCKGLPLAVKTIGGLLSSTADEKKWKTILKSEVWDVPEDKDEVMPALRSSYKHLTVNLNRCFAYCSIFPKYY
;
A
#
# COMPACT_ATOMS: atom_id res chain seq x y z
N MET A 1 24.25 20.27 10.00
CA MET A 1 22.83 19.95 9.80
C MET A 1 22.62 18.60 10.45
N ASP A 2 22.05 18.57 11.65
CA ASP A 2 21.71 17.31 12.30
C ASP A 2 20.58 16.63 11.53
N ALA A 3 20.76 15.33 11.25
CA ALA A 3 19.74 14.55 10.58
C ALA A 3 18.54 14.35 11.52
N HIS A 4 17.36 14.79 11.09
CA HIS A 4 16.13 14.49 11.81
C HIS A 4 15.63 13.10 11.41
N ILE A 5 15.54 12.18 12.38
CA ILE A 5 15.05 10.82 12.13
C ILE A 5 13.53 10.87 12.01
N LEU A 6 13.02 10.52 10.82
CA LEU A 6 11.59 10.37 10.59
C LEU A 6 11.11 9.06 11.19
N VAL A 7 10.11 9.14 12.06
CA VAL A 7 9.43 7.98 12.65
C VAL A 7 8.26 7.57 11.75
N GLY A 8 7.97 6.27 11.67
CA GLY A 8 6.79 5.75 10.98
C GLY A 8 5.47 6.29 11.56
N LEU A 9 4.41 6.18 10.78
CA LEU A 9 3.06 6.54 11.21
C LEU A 9 2.59 5.61 12.33
N SER A 10 1.81 6.18 13.25
CA SER A 10 0.97 5.39 14.15
C SER A 10 -0.06 4.58 13.34
N ASP A 11 -0.60 3.51 13.93
CA ASP A 11 -1.70 2.75 13.30
C ASP A 11 -2.91 3.65 13.02
N GLU A 12 -3.15 4.64 13.88
CA GLU A 12 -4.26 5.60 13.79
C GLU A 12 -4.10 6.53 12.58
N ASP A 13 -2.89 7.08 12.41
CA ASP A 13 -2.53 7.97 11.31
C ASP A 13 -2.43 7.19 10.00
N GLY A 14 -1.88 5.98 10.04
CA GLY A 14 -1.85 5.02 8.94
C GLY A 14 -3.26 4.68 8.49
N TRP A 15 -4.19 4.42 9.41
CA TRP A 15 -5.59 4.17 9.09
C TRP A 15 -6.27 5.39 8.46
N SER A 16 -5.99 6.59 8.98
CA SER A 16 -6.52 7.84 8.43
C SER A 16 -6.03 8.10 7.00
N LEU A 17 -4.74 7.88 6.75
CA LEU A 17 -4.15 7.96 5.41
C LEU A 17 -4.70 6.89 4.47
N PHE A 18 -4.86 5.66 4.95
CA PHE A 18 -5.43 4.56 4.20
C PHE A 18 -6.85 4.87 3.75
N LYS A 19 -7.72 5.32 4.67
CA LYS A 19 -9.10 5.72 4.33
C LYS A 19 -9.12 6.79 3.25
N ARG A 20 -8.23 7.78 3.32
CA ARG A 20 -8.15 8.83 2.30
C ARG A 20 -7.83 8.29 0.91
N HIS A 21 -7.10 7.18 0.80
CA HIS A 21 -6.69 6.62 -0.49
C HIS A 21 -7.54 5.44 -0.96
N ALA A 22 -8.05 4.61 -0.05
CA ALA A 22 -8.91 3.46 -0.35
C ALA A 22 -10.40 3.83 -0.44
N LEU A 23 -10.82 4.91 0.22
CA LEU A 23 -12.23 5.26 0.37
C LEU A 23 -12.57 6.66 -0.19
N SER A 24 -11.70 7.29 -0.98
CA SER A 24 -11.98 8.64 -1.47
C SER A 24 -13.18 8.69 -2.42
N ALA A 25 -14.14 9.54 -2.02
CA ALA A 25 -15.20 10.18 -2.79
C ALA A 25 -16.42 9.36 -3.26
N ASN A 26 -16.33 8.05 -3.57
CA ASN A 26 -17.47 7.37 -4.24
C ASN A 26 -17.94 6.01 -3.67
N ASN A 27 -17.30 5.46 -2.63
CA ASN A 27 -17.69 4.13 -2.12
C ASN A 27 -18.67 4.23 -0.94
N VAL A 28 -19.95 4.36 -1.29
CA VAL A 28 -21.14 4.36 -0.41
C VAL A 28 -21.35 3.02 0.34
N ASN A 29 -20.51 2.00 0.10
CA ASN A 29 -20.56 0.71 0.79
C ASN A 29 -19.51 0.62 1.90
N TYR A 30 -19.74 1.34 2.99
CA TYR A 30 -18.97 1.15 4.22
C TYR A 30 -19.38 -0.17 4.88
N ASN A 31 -18.70 -1.25 4.48
CA ASN A 31 -18.87 -2.56 5.11
C ASN A 31 -17.93 -2.64 6.33
N PRO A 32 -18.44 -2.80 7.56
CA PRO A 32 -17.61 -2.96 8.78
C PRO A 32 -16.56 -4.07 8.66
N TYR A 33 -16.82 -5.07 7.82
CA TYR A 33 -15.90 -6.15 7.54
C TYR A 33 -14.67 -5.71 6.72
N LEU A 34 -14.87 -4.85 5.71
CA LEU A 34 -13.77 -4.28 4.94
C LEU A 34 -12.93 -3.32 5.79
N GLU A 35 -13.55 -2.60 6.72
CA GLU A 35 -12.84 -1.79 7.69
C GLU A 35 -11.89 -2.63 8.56
N ALA A 36 -12.38 -3.75 9.09
CA ALA A 36 -11.56 -4.66 9.89
C ALA A 36 -10.35 -5.17 9.09
N ILE A 37 -10.58 -5.64 7.86
CA ILE A 37 -9.49 -6.10 6.97
C ILE A 37 -8.53 -4.95 6.64
N GLY A 38 -9.04 -3.74 6.39
CA GLY A 38 -8.23 -2.56 6.11
C GLY A 38 -7.30 -2.18 7.26
N LYS A 39 -7.78 -2.24 8.50
CA LYS A 39 -6.96 -2.00 9.70
C LYS A 39 -5.84 -3.04 9.83
N ASP A 40 -6.13 -4.31 9.56
CA ASP A 40 -5.10 -5.37 9.57
C ASP A 40 -4.06 -5.17 8.47
N ILE A 41 -4.47 -4.71 7.29
CA ILE A 41 -3.56 -4.33 6.20
C ILE A 41 -2.66 -3.16 6.61
N VAL A 42 -3.19 -2.13 7.29
CA VAL A 42 -2.40 -0.99 7.77
C VAL A 42 -1.34 -1.43 8.76
N LYS A 43 -1.67 -2.32 9.70
CA LYS A 43 -0.68 -2.89 10.63
C LYS A 43 0.45 -3.62 9.90
N LYS A 44 0.14 -4.36 8.83
CA LYS A 44 1.15 -5.01 7.98
C LYS A 44 2.05 -4.01 7.23
N CYS A 45 1.65 -2.75 7.08
CA CYS A 45 2.48 -1.71 6.47
C CYS A 45 3.55 -1.14 7.41
N LYS A 46 3.60 -1.57 8.69
CA LYS A 46 4.62 -1.17 9.68
C LYS A 46 4.87 0.34 9.76
N GLY A 47 3.80 1.14 9.66
CA GLY A 47 3.88 2.60 9.75
C GLY A 47 4.48 3.31 8.53
N LEU A 48 4.80 2.62 7.44
CA LEU A 48 5.39 3.23 6.24
C LEU A 48 4.33 4.01 5.43
N PRO A 49 4.41 5.36 5.34
CA PRO A 49 3.38 6.15 4.64
C PRO A 49 3.20 5.74 3.18
N LEU A 50 4.31 5.42 2.50
CA LEU A 50 4.31 5.02 1.10
C LEU A 50 3.59 3.68 0.89
N ALA A 51 3.83 2.68 1.75
CA ALA A 51 3.14 1.40 1.67
C ALA A 51 1.62 1.59 1.88
N VAL A 52 1.24 2.32 2.93
CA VAL A 52 -0.16 2.63 3.25
C VAL A 52 -0.88 3.30 2.08
N LYS A 53 -0.29 4.36 1.51
CA LYS A 53 -0.84 5.08 0.36
C LYS A 53 -0.97 4.19 -0.87
N THR A 54 0.05 3.36 -1.12
CA THR A 54 0.10 2.50 -2.31
C THR A 54 -0.99 1.43 -2.25
N ILE A 55 -1.15 0.74 -1.12
CA ILE A 55 -2.19 -0.28 -0.95
C ILE A 55 -3.57 0.35 -0.89
N GLY A 56 -3.72 1.51 -0.24
CA GLY A 56 -4.97 2.26 -0.25
C GLY A 56 -5.41 2.61 -1.67
N GLY A 57 -4.50 3.14 -2.49
CA GLY A 57 -4.77 3.44 -3.90
C GLY A 57 -5.12 2.19 -4.72
N LEU A 58 -4.46 1.06 -4.48
CA LEU A 58 -4.75 -0.23 -5.13
C LEU A 58 -6.19 -0.70 -4.84
N LEU A 59 -6.65 -0.53 -3.60
CA LEU A 59 -7.97 -0.96 -3.14
C LEU A 59 -9.09 0.04 -3.43
N SER A 60 -8.75 1.28 -3.83
CA SER A 60 -9.70 2.39 -4.08
C SER A 60 -10.83 2.07 -5.07
N SER A 61 -10.58 1.16 -6.01
CA SER A 61 -11.51 0.80 -7.09
C SER A 61 -12.35 -0.45 -6.82
N THR A 62 -12.25 -1.05 -5.62
CA THR A 62 -12.92 -2.34 -5.36
C THR A 62 -13.43 -2.51 -3.92
N ALA A 63 -14.70 -2.91 -3.81
CA ALA A 63 -15.32 -3.37 -2.56
C ALA A 63 -15.36 -4.91 -2.43
N ASP A 64 -14.59 -5.63 -3.26
CA ASP A 64 -14.57 -7.10 -3.26
C ASP A 64 -13.73 -7.62 -2.08
N GLU A 65 -14.41 -8.15 -1.07
CA GLU A 65 -13.79 -8.73 0.13
C GLU A 65 -12.72 -9.78 -0.18
N LYS A 66 -12.88 -10.56 -1.26
CA LYS A 66 -11.90 -11.58 -1.62
C LYS A 66 -10.58 -10.94 -2.03
N LYS A 67 -10.61 -9.83 -2.78
CA LYS A 67 -9.38 -9.11 -3.15
C LYS A 67 -8.67 -8.53 -1.94
N TRP A 68 -9.43 -7.96 -1.00
CA TRP A 68 -8.87 -7.43 0.26
C TRP A 68 -8.20 -8.55 1.08
N LYS A 69 -8.84 -9.72 1.21
CA LYS A 69 -8.24 -10.90 1.86
C LYS A 69 -7.01 -11.43 1.15
N THR A 70 -7.00 -11.45 -0.18
CA THR A 70 -5.85 -11.89 -0.97
C THR A 70 -4.65 -10.99 -0.73
N ILE A 71 -4.84 -9.67 -0.70
CA ILE A 71 -3.77 -8.73 -0.37
C ILE A 71 -3.30 -8.93 1.07
N LEU A 72 -4.22 -9.06 2.04
CA LEU A 72 -3.86 -9.30 3.44
C LEU A 72 -3.03 -10.58 3.63
N LYS A 73 -3.34 -11.65 2.89
CA LYS A 73 -2.68 -12.96 2.95
C LYS A 73 -1.49 -13.11 2.01
N SER A 74 -1.15 -12.10 1.23
CA SER A 74 -0.09 -12.19 0.22
C SER A 74 1.27 -12.46 0.89
N GLU A 75 2.06 -13.41 0.36
CA GLU A 75 3.45 -13.69 0.80
C GLU A 75 4.38 -12.49 0.65
N VAL A 76 3.91 -11.45 -0.02
CA VAL A 76 4.66 -10.24 -0.26
C VAL A 76 5.01 -9.52 1.06
N TRP A 77 4.26 -9.75 2.15
CA TRP A 77 4.60 -9.23 3.48
C TRP A 77 5.76 -9.97 4.17
N ASP A 78 6.10 -11.18 3.72
CA ASP A 78 7.09 -12.06 4.37
C ASP A 78 8.51 -11.85 3.79
N VAL A 79 8.93 -10.59 3.66
CA VAL A 79 10.32 -10.27 3.29
C VAL A 79 11.13 -10.09 4.57
N PRO A 80 12.29 -10.78 4.72
CA PRO A 80 13.13 -10.66 5.90
C PRO A 80 13.52 -9.20 6.16
N GLU A 81 13.44 -8.79 7.43
CA GLU A 81 13.56 -7.39 7.91
C GLU A 81 14.87 -6.70 7.51
N ASP A 82 15.90 -7.46 7.11
CA ASP A 82 17.22 -6.93 6.79
C ASP A 82 17.36 -6.27 5.40
N LYS A 83 16.39 -6.43 4.46
CA LYS A 83 16.49 -5.81 3.13
C LYS A 83 15.14 -5.36 2.58
N ASP A 84 14.95 -4.04 2.61
CA ASP A 84 13.90 -3.29 1.91
C ASP A 84 12.45 -3.53 2.39
N GLU A 85 12.09 -2.91 3.52
CA GLU A 85 10.72 -2.95 4.09
C GLU A 85 9.62 -2.47 3.12
N VAL A 86 9.96 -1.67 2.11
CA VAL A 86 9.02 -1.13 1.11
C VAL A 86 8.87 -2.04 -0.12
N MET A 87 9.87 -2.88 -0.42
CA MET A 87 9.85 -3.78 -1.58
C MET A 87 8.69 -4.78 -1.59
N PRO A 88 8.22 -5.32 -0.45
CA PRO A 88 6.91 -5.91 -0.29
C PRO A 88 5.80 -5.16 -1.06
N ALA A 89 5.37 -4.02 -0.53
CA ALA A 89 4.23 -3.29 -1.08
C ALA A 89 4.41 -2.98 -2.57
N LEU A 90 5.62 -2.58 -2.98
CA LEU A 90 5.92 -2.27 -4.39
C LEU A 90 5.81 -3.48 -5.31
N ARG A 91 6.33 -4.65 -4.91
CA ARG A 91 6.21 -5.89 -5.70
C ARG A 91 4.76 -6.35 -5.83
N SER A 92 3.97 -6.23 -4.76
CA SER A 92 2.55 -6.55 -4.81
C SER A 92 1.83 -5.65 -5.82
N SER A 93 2.06 -4.34 -5.75
CA SER A 93 1.47 -3.39 -6.68
C SER A 93 1.86 -3.69 -8.12
N TYR A 94 3.15 -3.92 -8.39
CA TYR A 94 3.65 -4.22 -9.74
C TYR A 94 2.99 -5.47 -10.37
N LYS A 95 2.81 -6.55 -9.59
CA LYS A 95 2.15 -7.78 -10.08
C LYS A 95 0.69 -7.57 -10.50
N HIS A 96 0.01 -6.58 -9.90
CA HIS A 96 -1.40 -6.30 -10.16
C HIS A 96 -1.62 -5.14 -11.14
N LEU A 97 -0.54 -4.55 -11.69
CA LEU A 97 -0.65 -3.56 -12.78
C LEU A 97 -1.07 -4.23 -14.10
N THR A 98 -1.88 -3.53 -14.88
CA THR A 98 -2.18 -3.93 -16.26
C THR A 98 -0.91 -3.88 -17.12
N VAL A 99 -0.86 -4.63 -18.21
CA VAL A 99 0.33 -4.73 -19.10
C VAL A 99 0.84 -3.36 -19.53
N ASN A 100 -0.06 -2.44 -19.86
CA ASN A 100 0.30 -1.08 -20.27
C ASN A 100 0.96 -0.29 -19.14
N LEU A 101 0.44 -0.38 -17.91
CA LEU A 101 1.03 0.28 -16.74
C LEU A 101 2.37 -0.34 -16.34
N ASN A 102 2.54 -1.65 -16.52
CA ASN A 102 3.83 -2.32 -16.29
C ASN A 102 4.91 -1.82 -17.26
N ARG A 103 4.56 -1.62 -18.54
CA ARG A 103 5.48 -1.02 -19.52
C ARG A 103 5.85 0.43 -19.14
N CYS A 104 4.87 1.24 -18.72
CA CYS A 104 5.14 2.61 -18.26
C CYS A 104 6.05 2.62 -17.02
N PHE A 105 5.81 1.75 -16.04
CA PHE A 105 6.64 1.64 -14.85
C PHE A 105 8.07 1.22 -15.18
N ALA A 106 8.25 0.25 -16.09
CA ALA A 106 9.57 -0.17 -16.56
C ALA A 106 10.30 0.93 -17.35
N TYR A 107 9.57 1.80 -18.07
CA TYR A 107 10.18 2.93 -18.75
C TYR A 107 10.76 3.96 -17.75
N CYS A 108 10.07 4.17 -16.62
CA CYS A 108 10.55 5.08 -15.56
C CYS A 108 11.88 4.63 -14.94
N SER A 109 12.25 3.35 -15.00
CA SER A 109 13.53 2.87 -14.44
C SER A 109 14.76 3.21 -15.29
N ILE A 110 14.56 3.72 -16.50
CA ILE A 110 15.63 4.18 -17.39
C ILE A 110 16.20 5.53 -16.91
N PHE A 111 15.38 6.32 -16.20
CA PHE A 111 15.82 7.62 -15.69
C PHE A 111 16.74 7.45 -14.47
N PRO A 112 17.79 8.29 -14.35
CA PRO A 112 18.65 8.28 -13.18
C PRO A 112 17.85 8.51 -11.89
N LYS A 113 18.31 7.93 -10.78
CA LYS A 113 17.73 8.21 -9.46
C LYS A 113 17.84 9.73 -9.22
N TYR A 114 16.74 10.36 -8.79
CA TYR A 114 16.61 11.80 -8.52
C TYR A 114 16.45 12.75 -9.73
N TYR A 115 16.01 12.23 -10.89
CA TYR A 115 15.56 13.07 -12.02
C TYR A 115 14.06 13.40 -11.94
#